data_AF-A0A4Z0KF82-F1
#
_entry.id   AF-A0A4Z0KF82-F1
#
_cell.length_a   1.000
_cell.length_b   1.000
_cell.length_c   1.000
_cell.angle_alpha   90.00
_cell.angle_beta   90.00
_cell.angle_gamma   90.00
#
_symmetry.space_group_name_H-M   'P 1'
#
loop_
_entity.id
_entity.type
_entity.pdbx_description
1 polymer ?
#
loop_
_entity_poly.entity_id
_entity_poly.type
_entity_poly.pdbx_seq_one_letter_code
_entity_poly.pdbx_strand_id
1 'polypeptide(L)'
;MAKNRSRRLRKKMHIDEFQELGFSVAWRFPEGTSEEQIDKTVDDFINDVIETNTLEFDGIGDLAWDGLYCLTEIGVCHESHQAMVQ
;
A
#
# COMPACT_ATOMS: atom_id res chain seq x y z
N MET A 1 4.50 11.54 -29.32
CA MET A 1 5.75 10.88 -29.75
C MET A 1 6.13 9.84 -28.70
N ALA A 2 6.30 8.58 -29.08
CA ALA A 2 6.87 7.58 -28.18
C ALA A 2 8.34 7.93 -27.91
N LYS A 3 8.66 8.35 -26.68
CA LYS A 3 10.06 8.55 -26.26
C LYS A 3 10.67 7.16 -26.12
N ASN A 4 11.45 6.70 -27.10
CA ASN A 4 12.23 5.47 -27.01
C ASN A 4 13.26 5.62 -25.88
N ARG A 5 12.90 5.12 -24.69
CA ARG A 5 13.76 5.12 -23.50
C ARG A 5 14.55 3.82 -23.49
N SER A 6 15.83 3.88 -23.12
CA SER A 6 16.62 2.65 -22.92
C SER A 6 16.08 1.87 -21.71
N ARG A 7 16.37 0.56 -21.66
CA ARG A 7 15.98 -0.30 -20.54
C ARG A 7 16.47 0.23 -19.18
N ARG A 8 17.69 0.79 -19.14
CA ARG A 8 18.24 1.44 -17.93
C ARG A 8 17.42 2.66 -17.50
N LEU A 9 16.95 3.47 -18.45
CA LEU A 9 16.11 4.63 -18.15
C LEU A 9 14.71 4.21 -17.67
N ARG A 10 14.10 3.19 -18.29
CA ARG A 10 12.81 2.66 -17.84
C ARG A 10 12.87 2.12 -16.42
N LYS A 11 13.93 1.37 -16.09
CA LYS A 11 14.21 0.93 -14.72
C LYS A 11 14.36 2.10 -13.76
N LYS A 12 15.13 3.13 -14.12
CA LYS A 12 15.36 4.31 -13.26
C LYS A 12 14.09 5.12 -12.98
N MET A 13 13.13 5.11 -13.92
CA MET A 13 11.87 5.84 -13.79
C MET A 13 10.71 4.95 -13.31
N HIS A 14 10.94 3.65 -13.09
CA HIS A 14 9.91 2.70 -12.64
C HIS A 14 8.70 2.66 -13.60
N ILE A 15 8.96 2.50 -14.90
CA ILE A 15 7.93 2.44 -15.96
C ILE A 15 8.05 1.19 -16.82
N ASP A 16 7.03 0.93 -17.64
CA ASP A 16 6.90 -0.23 -18.53
C ASP A 16 7.16 -1.53 -17.75
N GLU A 17 8.17 -2.32 -18.08
CA GLU A 17 8.46 -3.60 -17.41
C GLU A 17 8.98 -3.46 -15.96
N PHE A 18 9.18 -2.23 -15.48
CA PHE A 18 9.62 -1.93 -14.11
C PHE A 18 8.59 -1.11 -13.33
N GLN A 19 7.33 -1.10 -13.79
CA GLN A 19 6.25 -0.41 -13.08
C GLN A 19 6.01 -1.04 -11.71
N GLU A 20 5.90 -0.20 -10.69
CA GLU A 20 5.51 -0.61 -9.35
C GLU A 20 3.98 -0.65 -9.29
N LEU A 21 3.44 -1.81 -8.92
CA LEU A 21 2.00 -2.05 -8.91
C LEU A 21 1.35 -1.62 -7.59
N GLY A 22 2.15 -1.51 -6.54
CA GLY A 22 1.73 -1.22 -5.18
C GLY A 22 2.75 -0.35 -4.47
N PHE A 23 2.53 -0.10 -3.19
CA PHE A 23 3.40 0.74 -2.37
C PHE A 23 3.47 0.20 -0.93
N SER A 24 4.59 0.44 -0.25
CA SER A 24 4.80 0.01 1.14
C SER A 24 4.44 1.13 2.11
N VAL A 25 3.80 0.81 3.22
CA VAL A 25 3.59 1.74 4.35
C VAL A 25 3.94 1.04 5.65
N ALA A 26 4.60 1.78 6.52
CA ALA A 26 4.87 1.37 7.88
C ALA A 26 4.28 2.38 8.85
N TRP A 27 3.58 1.90 9.87
CA TRP A 27 2.89 2.71 10.86
C TRP A 27 2.91 2.02 12.23
N ARG A 28 2.64 2.77 13.31
CA ARG A 28 2.80 2.27 14.68
C ARG A 28 1.75 2.84 15.60
N PHE A 29 1.16 1.98 16.43
CA PHE A 29 0.32 2.36 17.55
C PHE A 29 1.15 2.91 18.72
N PRO A 30 0.58 3.82 19.55
CA PRO A 30 1.22 4.23 20.79
C PRO A 30 1.53 3.04 21.71
N GLU A 31 2.60 3.15 22.50
CA GLU A 31 2.90 2.12 23.51
C GLU A 31 1.78 2.04 24.55
N GLY A 32 1.42 0.81 24.93
CA GLY A 32 0.32 0.55 25.86
C GLY A 32 -1.08 0.54 25.24
N THR A 33 -1.19 0.67 23.90
CA THR A 33 -2.43 0.35 23.20
C THR A 33 -2.79 -1.11 23.46
N SER A 34 -4.04 -1.38 23.84
CA SER A 34 -4.50 -2.75 24.06
C SER A 34 -4.69 -3.49 22.74
N GLU A 35 -4.51 -4.81 22.76
CA GLU A 35 -4.78 -5.70 21.62
C GLU A 35 -6.20 -5.47 21.08
N GLU A 36 -7.22 -5.38 21.94
CA GLU A 36 -8.61 -5.10 21.54
C GLU A 36 -8.77 -3.78 20.77
N GLN A 37 -7.99 -2.76 21.10
CA GLN A 37 -8.03 -1.48 20.39
C GLN A 37 -7.28 -1.56 19.05
N ILE A 38 -6.19 -2.32 18.99
CA ILE A 38 -5.45 -2.61 17.76
C ILE A 38 -6.37 -3.35 16.79
N ASP A 39 -6.93 -4.47 17.22
CA ASP A 39 -7.83 -5.32 16.42
C ASP A 39 -8.98 -4.49 15.86
N LYS A 40 -9.67 -3.73 16.72
CA LYS A 40 -10.78 -2.86 16.26
C LYS A 40 -10.32 -1.82 15.24
N THR A 41 -9.18 -1.18 15.46
CA THR A 41 -8.69 -0.14 14.53
C THR A 41 -8.32 -0.75 13.18
N VAL A 42 -7.73 -1.95 13.19
CA VAL A 42 -7.38 -2.69 11.97
C VAL A 42 -8.65 -3.15 11.24
N ASP A 43 -9.65 -3.65 11.97
CA ASP A 43 -10.95 -4.02 11.39
C ASP A 43 -11.64 -2.81 10.73
N ASP A 44 -11.72 -1.68 11.44
CA ASP A 44 -12.29 -0.44 10.90
C ASP A 44 -11.52 0.02 9.65
N PHE A 45 -10.19 -0.06 9.67
CA PHE A 45 -9.35 0.26 8.52
C PHE A 45 -9.59 -0.66 7.31
N ILE A 46 -9.72 -1.97 7.54
CA ILE A 46 -10.01 -2.94 6.48
C ILE A 46 -11.35 -2.63 5.82
N ASN A 47 -12.40 -2.44 6.62
CA ASN A 47 -13.75 -2.19 6.10
C ASN A 47 -13.86 -0.84 5.37
N ASP A 48 -13.33 0.21 5.98
CA ASP A 48 -13.58 1.59 5.51
C ASP A 48 -12.59 2.02 4.42
N VAL A 49 -11.36 1.50 4.43
CA VAL A 49 -10.31 1.92 3.50
C VAL A 49 -9.95 0.81 2.51
N ILE A 50 -9.71 -0.41 2.96
CA ILE A 50 -9.21 -1.48 2.07
C ILE A 50 -10.31 -1.99 1.15
N GLU A 51 -11.40 -2.52 1.71
CA GLU A 51 -12.49 -3.11 0.93
C GLU A 51 -13.21 -2.07 0.06
N THR A 52 -13.47 -0.89 0.61
CA THR A 52 -14.17 0.19 -0.09
C THR A 52 -13.40 0.69 -1.33
N ASN A 53 -12.07 0.62 -1.32
CA ASN A 53 -11.23 1.10 -2.43
C ASN A 53 -10.63 -0.03 -3.28
N THR A 54 -11.11 -1.26 -3.14
CA THR A 54 -10.58 -2.44 -3.87
C THR A 54 -9.07 -2.59 -3.73
N LEU A 55 -8.57 -2.28 -2.54
CA LEU A 55 -7.17 -2.47 -2.16
C LEU A 55 -7.03 -3.83 -1.46
N GLU A 56 -5.78 -4.26 -1.36
CA GLU A 56 -5.37 -5.42 -0.58
C GLU A 56 -4.11 -5.02 0.19
N PHE A 57 -4.06 -5.39 1.46
CA PHE A 57 -2.93 -5.13 2.34
C PHE A 57 -2.32 -6.46 2.75
N ASP A 58 -1.07 -6.69 2.35
CA ASP A 58 -0.27 -7.84 2.74
C ASP A 58 0.84 -7.36 3.69
N GLY A 59 0.68 -7.68 4.96
CA GLY A 59 1.57 -7.20 6.01
C GLY A 59 1.43 -7.98 7.30
N ILE A 60 2.35 -7.70 8.21
CA ILE A 60 2.35 -8.25 9.56
C ILE A 60 2.58 -7.13 10.56
N GLY A 61 1.92 -7.22 11.71
CA GLY A 61 2.14 -6.27 12.77
C GLY A 61 1.41 -6.61 14.06
N ASP A 62 1.75 -5.82 15.08
CA ASP A 62 1.10 -5.77 16.38
C ASP A 62 1.07 -4.29 16.79
N LEU A 63 2.01 -3.83 17.62
CA LEU A 63 2.18 -2.39 17.84
C LEU A 63 2.79 -1.67 16.64
N ALA A 64 3.61 -2.34 15.85
CA ALA A 64 4.22 -1.80 14.63
C ALA A 64 3.82 -2.67 13.44
N TRP A 65 3.36 -2.03 12.38
CA TRP A 65 2.90 -2.65 11.15
C TRP A 65 3.80 -2.23 10.00
N ASP A 66 4.13 -3.20 9.16
CA ASP A 66 4.80 -3.00 7.88
C ASP A 66 4.12 -3.92 6.87
N GLY A 67 3.79 -3.36 5.71
CA GLY A 67 3.13 -4.12 4.67
C GLY A 67 3.08 -3.41 3.33
N LEU A 68 2.70 -4.19 2.33
CA LEU A 68 2.53 -3.79 0.96
C LEU A 68 1.04 -3.63 0.66
N TYR A 69 0.69 -2.55 -0.04
CA TYR A 69 -0.64 -2.29 -0.55
C TYR A 69 -0.64 -2.51 -2.07
N CYS A 70 -1.60 -3.29 -2.56
CA CYS A 70 -1.86 -3.44 -3.99
C CYS A 70 -3.37 -3.36 -4.27
N LEU A 71 -3.76 -3.36 -5.55
CA LEU A 71 -5.16 -3.54 -5.93
C LEU A 71 -5.52 -5.03 -5.85
N THR A 72 -6.77 -5.34 -5.52
CA THR A 72 -7.28 -6.72 -5.51
C THR A 72 -7.19 -7.38 -6.89
N GLU A 73 -7.39 -6.59 -7.95
CA GLU A 73 -7.16 -7.02 -9.33
C GLU A 73 -5.80 -6.52 -9.85
N ILE A 74 -5.26 -7.19 -10.86
CA ILE A 74 -3.98 -6.80 -11.48
C ILE A 74 -4.10 -5.37 -12.02
N GLY A 75 -3.36 -4.45 -11.40
CA GLY A 75 -3.38 -3.05 -11.74
C GLY A 75 -2.29 -2.27 -11.01
N VAL A 76 -2.37 -0.94 -11.08
CA VAL A 76 -1.35 -0.03 -10.55
C VAL A 76 -2.01 0.87 -9.52
N CYS A 77 -1.47 0.89 -8.30
CA CYS A 77 -1.85 1.88 -7.31
C CYS A 77 -1.44 3.29 -7.75
N HIS A 78 -2.31 4.27 -7.49
CA HIS A 78 -2.03 5.68 -7.75
C HIS A 78 -1.79 6.43 -6.46
N GLU A 79 -1.26 7.65 -6.56
CA GLU A 79 -1.02 8.54 -5.41
C GLU A 79 -2.29 8.77 -4.56
N SER A 80 -3.48 8.70 -5.17
CA SER A 80 -4.76 8.76 -4.45
C SER A 80 -4.96 7.62 -3.46
N HIS A 81 -4.50 6.40 -3.79
CA HIS A 81 -4.59 5.26 -2.87
C HIS A 81 -3.59 5.42 -1.72
N GLN A 82 -2.40 5.94 -2.01
CA GLN A 82 -1.39 6.20 -0.98
C GLN A 82 -1.84 7.26 0.01
N ALA A 83 -2.52 8.32 -0.46
CA ALA A 83 -3.06 9.37 0.38
C ALA A 83 -4.21 8.92 1.31
N MET A 84 -4.83 7.76 1.05
CA MET A 84 -5.91 7.21 1.89
C MET A 84 -5.38 6.45 3.11
N VAL A 85 -4.13 5.99 3.08
CA VAL A 85 -3.54 5.11 4.10
C VAL A 85 -2.38 5.76 4.87
N GLN A 86 -2.08 7.04 4.59
CA GLN A 86 -1.10 7.87 5.30
C GLN A 86 -1.80 8.80 6.30
#